data_AF-A0A2K2H7L8-F1
#
_entry.id   AF-A0A2K2H7L8-F1
#
_cell.length_a   1.000
_cell.length_b   1.000
_cell.length_c   1.000
_cell.angle_alpha   90.00
_cell.angle_beta   90.00
_cell.angle_gamma   90.00
#
_symmetry.space_group_name_H-M   'P 1'
#
loop_
_entity.id
_entity.type
_entity.pdbx_description
1 polymer ?
#
loop_
_entity_poly.entity_id
_entity_poly.type
_entity_poly.pdbx_seq_one_letter_code
_entity_poly.pdbx_strand_id
1 'polypeptide(L)' 'MVDAGHVKTLRVDGVTPTAANIARGRYLLAKPLALVTRGEPRGDLARFIALAKSRQGKEILAKSFVPAE' A
#
# COMPACT_ATOMS: atom_id res chain seq x y z
N MET A 1 9.53 -8.61 9.31
CA MET A 1 9.82 -8.30 7.89
C MET A 1 10.85 -9.34 7.43
N VAL A 2 10.66 -9.95 6.26
CA VAL A 2 11.59 -10.99 5.78
C VAL A 2 12.93 -10.38 5.37
N ASP A 3 14.01 -11.13 5.51
CA ASP A 3 15.32 -10.75 4.99
C ASP A 3 15.32 -10.89 3.46
N ALA A 4 15.13 -9.77 2.77
CA ALA A 4 15.03 -9.73 1.31
C ALA A 4 16.30 -10.22 0.59
N GLY A 5 17.46 -10.21 1.24
CA GLY A 5 18.73 -10.64 0.65
C GLY A 5 18.91 -12.15 0.60
N HIS A 6 18.18 -12.89 1.43
CA HIS A 6 18.33 -14.34 1.60
C HIS A 6 17.07 -15.13 1.24
N VAL A 7 16.14 -14.52 0.50
CA VAL A 7 14.91 -15.16 0.04
C VAL A 7 14.75 -15.04 -1.48
N LYS A 8 13.99 -15.95 -2.07
CA LYS A 8 13.65 -15.92 -3.50
C LYS A 8 12.21 -15.49 -3.69
N THR A 9 11.99 -14.45 -4.49
CA THR A 9 10.65 -14.03 -4.91
C THR A 9 10.05 -15.08 -5.84
N LEU A 10 8.86 -15.58 -5.49
CA LEU A 10 8.11 -16.52 -6.32
C LEU A 10 7.05 -15.79 -7.15
N ARG A 11 6.74 -16.39 -8.31
CA ARG A 11 5.55 -16.04 -9.08
C ARG A 11 4.35 -16.80 -8.50
N VAL A 12 3.19 -16.17 -8.51
CA VAL A 12 1.91 -16.81 -8.12
C VAL A 12 1.04 -16.81 -9.36
N ASP A 13 0.56 -17.99 -9.76
CA ASP A 13 -0.20 -18.21 -11.00
C ASP A 13 0.52 -17.63 -12.25
N GLY A 14 1.85 -17.74 -12.27
CA GLY A 14 2.69 -17.19 -13.33
C GLY A 14 2.90 -15.67 -13.28
N VAL A 15 2.29 -14.95 -12.33
CA VAL A 15 2.36 -13.49 -12.18
C VAL A 15 3.43 -13.09 -11.14
N THR A 16 4.29 -12.13 -11.51
CA THR A 16 5.30 -11.55 -10.62
C THR A 16 4.69 -10.45 -9.72
N PRO A 17 5.08 -10.32 -8.44
CA PRO A 17 4.61 -9.26 -7.53
C PRO A 17 5.20 -7.88 -7.87
N THR A 18 4.79 -7.28 -8.98
CA THR A 18 5.20 -5.92 -9.36
C THR A 18 4.11 -4.90 -9.05
N ALA A 19 4.49 -3.64 -8.83
CA ALA A 19 3.53 -2.55 -8.63
C ALA A 19 2.48 -2.48 -9.75
N ALA A 20 2.90 -2.64 -11.01
CA ALA A 20 2.00 -2.66 -12.15
C ALA A 20 1.04 -3.87 -12.15
N ASN A 21 1.48 -5.05 -11.70
CA ASN A 21 0.60 -6.22 -11.62
C ASN A 21 -0.40 -6.10 -10.46
N ILE A 22 0.00 -5.51 -9.34
CA ILE A 22 -0.87 -5.23 -8.20
C ILE A 22 -1.91 -4.17 -8.58
N ALA A 23 -1.49 -3.06 -9.18
CA ALA A 23 -2.39 -1.98 -9.62
C ALA A 23 -3.43 -2.45 -10.66
N ARG A 24 -3.07 -3.43 -11.51
CA ARG A 24 -3.99 -4.05 -12.49
C ARG A 24 -4.81 -5.21 -11.93
N GLY A 25 -4.72 -5.52 -10.64
CA GLY A 25 -5.40 -6.65 -10.01
C GLY A 25 -4.94 -8.03 -10.49
N ARG A 26 -3.82 -8.12 -11.21
CA ARG A 26 -3.28 -9.38 -11.75
C ARG A 26 -2.52 -10.19 -10.71
N TYR A 27 -1.93 -9.52 -9.71
CA TYR A 27 -1.29 -10.18 -8.59
C TYR A 27 -2.24 -10.17 -7.39
N LEU A 28 -2.88 -11.31 -7.12
CA LEU A 28 -3.98 -11.42 -6.16
C LEU A 28 -3.54 -11.37 -4.69
N LEU A 29 -2.28 -11.68 -4.39
CA LEU A 29 -1.73 -11.60 -3.03
C LEU A 29 -1.33 -10.17 -2.67
N ALA A 30 -2.30 -9.26 -2.70
CA ALA A 30 -2.16 -7.87 -2.29
C ALA A 30 -3.28 -7.52 -1.30
N LYS A 31 -2.95 -6.76 -0.25
CA LYS A 31 -3.92 -6.28 0.73
C LYS A 31 -4.01 -4.75 0.69
N PRO A 32 -5.21 -4.17 0.49
CA PRO A 32 -5.40 -2.73 0.59
C PRO A 32 -5.01 -2.19 1.96
N LEU A 33 -4.33 -1.04 1.97
CA LEU A 33 -4.05 -0.29 3.18
C LEU A 33 -5.18 0.72 3.41
N ALA A 34 -6.19 0.31 4.18
CA ALA A 34 -7.40 1.12 4.40
C ALA A 34 -7.30 1.99 5.67
N LEU A 35 -7.81 3.22 5.58
CA LEU A 35 -8.12 4.06 6.73
C LEU A 35 -9.63 3.97 7.00
N VAL A 36 -10.00 3.37 8.12
CA VAL A 36 -11.40 3.13 8.50
C VAL A 36 -11.73 3.96 9.73
N THR A 37 -12.85 4.69 9.67
CA THR A 37 -13.35 5.51 10.78
C THR A 37 -14.81 5.20 11.04
N ARG A 38 -15.24 5.40 12.30
CA ARG A 38 -16.66 5.36 12.66
C ARG A 38 -17.22 6.77 12.57
N GLY A 39 -18.03 7.04 11.54
CA GLY A 39 -18.54 8.38 11.26
C GLY A 39 -17.46 9.31 10.70
N GLU A 40 -17.80 10.59 10.57
CA GLU A 40 -16.92 11.59 9.95
C GLU A 40 -15.73 11.95 10.87
N PRO A 41 -14.47 11.85 10.41
CA PRO A 41 -13.31 12.23 11.21
C PRO A 41 -13.29 13.74 11.49
N ARG A 42 -12.87 14.12 12.70
CA ARG A 42 -12.77 15.53 13.14
C ARG A 42 -11.45 15.79 13.85
N GLY A 43 -11.09 17.08 13.98
CA GLY A 43 -9.89 17.51 14.70
C GLY A 43 -8.64 16.79 14.22
N ASP A 44 -7.90 16.21 15.16
CA ASP A 44 -6.60 15.58 14.92
C ASP A 44 -6.71 14.36 14.01
N LEU A 45 -7.80 13.60 14.09
CA LEU A 45 -8.04 12.46 13.21
C LEU A 45 -8.20 12.91 11.75
N ALA A 46 -8.95 13.99 11.51
CA ALA A 46 -9.10 14.55 10.17
C ALA A 46 -7.75 15.05 9.62
N ARG A 47 -6.93 15.70 10.46
CA ARG A 47 -5.59 16.16 10.06
C ARG A 47 -4.66 15.01 9.73
N PHE A 48 -4.69 13.92 10.50
CA PHE A 48 -3.90 12.72 10.22
C PHE A 48 -4.32 12.07 8.88
N ILE A 49 -5.63 11.93 8.64
CA ILE A 49 -6.13 11.38 7.37
C ILE A 49 -5.74 12.27 6.19
N ALA A 50 -5.82 13.59 6.34
CA ALA A 50 -5.36 14.54 5.33
C ALA A 50 -3.85 14.41 5.05
N LEU A 51 -3.02 14.27 6.09
CA LEU A 51 -1.59 14.02 5.95
C LEU A 51 -1.32 12.71 5.20
N ALA A 52 -1.98 11.61 5.60
CA ALA A 52 -1.81 10.30 4.97
C ALA A 52 -2.19 10.33 3.48
N LYS A 53 -3.20 11.12 3.10
CA LYS A 53 -3.63 11.30 1.70
C LYS A 53 -2.84 12.35 0.90
N SER A 54 -2.03 13.17 1.58
CA SER A 54 -1.23 14.22 0.95
C SER A 54 -0.12 13.64 0.07
N ARG A 55 0.47 14.47 -0.79
CA ARG A 55 1.66 14.11 -1.57
C ARG A 55 2.79 13.60 -0.68
N GLN A 56 3.09 14.30 0.42
CA GLN A 56 4.12 13.90 1.38
C GLN A 56 3.81 12.53 1.99
N GLY A 57 2.54 12.29 2.37
CA GLY A 57 2.10 11.00 2.90
C GLY A 57 2.31 9.87 1.88
N LYS A 58 1.91 10.10 0.62
CA LYS A 58 2.11 9.14 -0.49
C LYS A 58 3.59 8.87 -0.75
N GLU A 59 4.46 9.88 -0.71
CA GLU A 59 5.91 9.73 -0.89
C GLU A 59 6.55 8.89 0.23
N ILE A 60 6.08 9.03 1.48
CA ILE A 60 6.52 8.19 2.60
C ILE A 60 6.09 6.73 2.37
N LEU A 61 4.82 6.51 1.99
CA LEU A 61 4.28 5.17 1.76
C LEU A 61 4.99 4.45 0.60
N ALA A 62 5.34 5.17 -0.47
CA ALA A 62 6.00 4.61 -1.65
C ALA A 62 7.37 3.96 -1.36
N LYS A 63 7.98 4.22 -0.20
CA LYS A 63 9.24 3.58 0.21
C LYS A 63 9.10 2.09 0.52
N SER A 64 7.89 1.64 0.87
CA SER A 64 7.67 0.26 1.31
C SER A 64 6.35 -0.36 0.84
N PHE A 65 5.45 0.44 0.26
CA PHE A 65 4.15 0.01 -0.23
C PHE A 65 3.97 0.42 -1.69
N VAL A 66 3.08 -0.30 -2.38
CA VAL A 66 2.62 0.09 -3.71
C VAL A 66 1.60 1.23 -3.55
N PRO A 67 1.82 2.40 -4.19
CA PRO A 67 0.85 3.49 -4.17
C PRO A 67 -0.48 3.02 -4.77
N ALA A 68 -1.57 3.27 -4.07
CA ALA A 68 -2.91 3.24 -4.66
C ALA A 68 -3.13 4.58 -5.39
N GLU A 69 -3.82 4.56 -6.53
CA GLU A 69 -4.22 5.77 -7.24
C GLU A 69 -5.21 6.62 -6.41
#